data_AF-A0A662PRQ3-F1
#
_entry.id   AF-A0A662PRQ3-F1
#
_cell.length_a   1.000
_cell.length_b   1.000
_cell.length_c   1.000
_cell.angle_alpha   90.00
_cell.angle_beta   90.00
_cell.angle_gamma   90.00
#
_symmetry.space_group_name_H-M   'P 1'
#
loop_
_entity.id
_entity.type
_entity.pdbx_description
1 polymer ?
#
loop_
_entity_poly.entity_id
_entity_poly.type
_entity_poly.pdbx_seq_one_letter_code
_entity_poly.pdbx_strand_id
1 'polypeptide(L)'
;MVSRRIRPRACILDIEATSLDADIGHLVGAGLMELDGEFKWFYVKRPADEVKILKRVLREVSTYHIMFTWNGKGFDIPFLISRAIKLKLPAEELLKPVHVDLAEFVRNNLRLHRSDLYHVARF
;
A
#
# COMPACT_ATOMS: atom_id res chain seq x y z
N MET A 1 -36.54 10.39 7.40
CA MET A 1 -35.12 10.57 7.75
C MET A 1 -34.32 9.64 6.85
N VAL A 2 -33.65 10.14 5.82
CA VAL A 2 -32.94 9.27 4.86
C VAL A 2 -31.69 8.73 5.56
N SER A 3 -31.62 7.40 5.71
CA SER A 3 -30.45 6.71 6.23
C SER A 3 -29.22 7.13 5.43
N ARG A 4 -28.27 7.81 6.09
CA ARG A 4 -27.02 8.24 5.48
C ARG A 4 -26.17 6.98 5.30
N ARG A 5 -26.18 6.39 4.10
CA ARG A 5 -25.31 5.25 3.76
C ARG A 5 -23.86 5.64 4.01
N ILE A 6 -23.25 5.03 5.02
CA ILE A 6 -21.81 5.12 5.25
C ILE A 6 -21.14 4.46 4.05
N ARG A 7 -20.27 5.19 3.35
CA ARG A 7 -19.42 4.65 2.29
C ARG A 7 -18.00 4.60 2.82
N PRO A 8 -17.42 3.41 3.05
CA PRO A 8 -16.03 3.31 3.46
C PRO A 8 -15.14 3.85 2.33
N ARG A 9 -14.16 4.66 2.69
CA ARG A 9 -13.06 5.03 1.78
C ARG A 9 -12.11 3.85 1.64
N ALA A 10 -11.77 3.50 0.41
CA ALA A 10 -10.84 2.42 0.11
C ALA A 10 -9.79 2.86 -0.90
N CYS A 11 -8.58 2.34 -0.77
CA CYS A 11 -7.50 2.57 -1.73
C CYS A 11 -6.82 1.28 -2.15
N ILE A 12 -6.19 1.30 -3.31
CA ILE A 12 -5.22 0.32 -3.78
C ILE A 12 -3.84 0.96 -3.63
N LEU A 13 -2.96 0.33 -2.85
CA LEU A 13 -1.59 0.74 -2.59
C LEU A 13 -0.62 -0.17 -3.34
N ASP A 14 0.41 0.46 -3.89
CA ASP A 14 1.60 -0.19 -4.47
C ASP A 14 2.83 0.68 -4.19
N ILE A 15 4.00 0.07 -3.99
CA ILE A 15 5.26 0.80 -3.75
C ILE A 15 6.38 0.35 -4.66
N GLU A 16 7.33 1.26 -4.84
CA GLU A 16 8.62 0.96 -5.45
C GLU A 16 9.74 1.23 -4.45
N ALA A 17 10.71 0.32 -4.40
CA ALA A 17 11.84 0.39 -3.48
C ALA A 17 13.15 0.02 -4.17
N THR A 18 14.27 0.50 -3.63
CA THR A 18 15.61 0.19 -4.17
C THR A 18 16.13 -1.21 -3.81
N SER A 19 15.45 -1.91 -2.90
CA SER A 19 15.80 -3.26 -2.43
C SER A 19 14.55 -3.94 -1.86
N LEU A 20 14.58 -5.27 -1.77
CA LEU A 20 13.58 -6.04 -1.02
C LEU A 20 13.74 -5.90 0.50
N ASP A 21 14.97 -5.71 0.96
CA ASP A 21 15.30 -5.59 2.39
C ASP A 21 15.22 -4.12 2.84
N ALA A 22 14.36 -3.85 3.82
CA ALA A 22 14.05 -2.48 4.26
C ALA A 22 15.13 -1.82 5.13
N ASP A 23 16.05 -2.59 5.69
CA ASP A 23 17.17 -2.07 6.46
C ASP A 23 18.23 -1.42 5.55
N ILE A 24 18.43 -1.92 4.34
CA ILE A 24 19.35 -1.34 3.34
C ILE A 24 18.65 -0.56 2.24
N GLY A 25 17.40 -0.91 1.92
CA GLY A 25 16.60 -0.29 0.89
C GLY A 25 16.00 1.06 1.30
N HIS A 26 15.56 1.82 0.30
CA HIS A 26 14.83 3.07 0.46
C HIS A 26 13.52 3.03 -0.34
N LEU A 27 12.50 3.73 0.16
CA LEU A 27 11.30 4.00 -0.61
C LEU A 27 11.65 4.91 -1.82
N VAL A 28 11.28 4.49 -3.02
CA VAL A 28 11.39 5.29 -4.25
C VAL A 28 10.07 6.02 -4.51
N GLY A 29 8.95 5.33 -4.35
CA GLY A 29 7.64 5.93 -4.50
C GLY A 29 6.52 5.04 -3.99
N ALA A 30 5.33 5.64 -3.87
CA ALA A 30 4.10 4.94 -3.55
C ALA A 30 2.96 5.51 -4.39
N GLY A 31 2.12 4.63 -4.91
CA GLY A 31 0.87 4.95 -5.58
C GLY A 31 -0.32 4.59 -4.71
N LEU A 32 -1.30 5.49 -4.61
CA LEU A 32 -2.58 5.21 -3.98
C LEU A 32 -3.71 5.57 -4.95
N MET A 33 -4.53 4.59 -5.30
CA MET A 33 -5.68 4.77 -6.17
C MET A 33 -6.97 4.53 -5.38
N GLU A 34 -7.90 5.48 -5.37
CA GLU A 34 -9.25 5.26 -4.87
C GLU A 34 -10.06 4.43 -5.87
N LEU A 35 -11.13 3.79 -5.39
CA LEU A 35 -11.95 2.90 -6.23
C LEU A 35 -12.74 3.63 -7.34
N ASP A 36 -12.85 4.95 -7.27
CA ASP A 36 -13.40 5.79 -8.33
C ASP A 36 -12.35 6.21 -9.38
N GLY A 37 -11.09 5.82 -9.19
CA GLY A 37 -9.98 6.09 -10.09
C GLY A 37 -9.14 7.32 -9.72
N GLU A 38 -9.50 8.08 -8.68
CA GLU A 38 -8.68 9.19 -8.21
C GLU A 38 -7.33 8.69 -7.69
N PHE A 39 -6.23 9.26 -8.18
CA PHE A 39 -4.89 8.74 -7.95
C PHE A 39 -3.97 9.75 -7.29
N LYS A 40 -3.23 9.30 -6.26
CA LYS A 40 -2.17 10.07 -5.58
C LYS A 40 -0.82 9.38 -5.73
N TRP A 41 0.15 10.12 -6.25
CA TRP A 41 1.55 9.68 -6.37
C TRP A 41 2.44 10.35 -5.32
N PHE A 42 3.27 9.55 -4.68
CA PHE A 42 4.30 9.98 -3.76
C PHE A 42 5.66 9.58 -4.32
N TYR A 43 6.56 10.53 -4.54
CA TYR A 43 7.86 10.24 -5.15
C TYR A 43 9.00 10.81 -4.31
N VAL A 44 10.01 9.98 -4.07
CA VAL A 44 11.24 10.32 -3.35
C VAL A 44 12.30 10.73 -4.37
N LYS A 45 12.37 12.03 -4.68
CA LYS A 45 13.33 12.56 -5.66
C LYS A 45 14.79 12.40 -5.24
N ARG A 46 15.04 12.45 -3.94
CA ARG A 46 16.37 12.34 -3.34
C ARG A 46 16.26 11.52 -2.05
N PRO A 47 17.29 10.76 -1.65
CA PRO A 47 17.27 9.99 -0.42
C PRO A 47 16.89 10.82 0.83
N ALA A 48 17.35 12.07 0.90
CA ALA A 48 17.04 12.99 2.00
C ALA A 48 15.53 13.34 2.12
N ASP A 49 14.75 13.18 1.05
CA ASP A 49 13.32 13.47 1.03
C ASP A 49 12.47 12.30 1.56
N GLU A 50 13.05 11.10 1.74
CA GLU A 50 12.34 9.87 2.11
C GLU A 50 11.49 10.05 3.37
N VAL A 51 12.06 10.60 4.45
CA VAL A 51 11.33 10.82 5.72
C VAL A 51 10.07 11.67 5.51
N LYS A 52 10.19 12.74 4.74
CA LYS A 52 9.08 13.65 4.45
C LYS A 52 8.00 12.95 3.63
N ILE A 53 8.40 12.16 2.63
CA ILE A 53 7.47 11.48 1.71
C ILE A 53 6.80 10.30 2.42
N LEU A 54 7.54 9.44 3.12
CA LEU A 54 6.97 8.34 3.88
C LEU A 54 5.99 8.86 4.95
N LYS A 55 6.31 9.95 5.66
CA LYS A 55 5.36 10.59 6.60
C LYS A 55 4.09 11.08 5.92
N ARG A 56 4.12 11.45 4.63
CA ARG A 56 2.92 11.81 3.87
C ARG A 56 2.13 10.57 3.46
N VAL A 57 2.81 9.50 3.01
CA VAL A 57 2.18 8.21 2.69
C VAL A 57 1.45 7.66 3.90
N LEU A 58 2.12 7.56 5.06
CA LEU A 58 1.53 7.07 6.32
C LEU A 58 0.24 7.83 6.69
N ARG A 59 0.29 9.16 6.65
CA ARG A 59 -0.87 10.02 6.95
C ARG A 59 -2.00 9.90 5.94
N GLU A 60 -1.69 9.65 4.68
CA GLU A 60 -2.72 9.47 3.66
C GLU A 60 -3.39 8.11 3.80
N VAL A 61 -2.60 7.04 3.97
CA VAL A 61 -3.10 5.67 4.19
C VAL A 61 -4.06 5.61 5.37
N SER A 62 -3.75 6.30 6.46
CA SER A 62 -4.61 6.27 7.65
C SER A 62 -5.98 6.93 7.51
N THR A 63 -6.22 7.64 6.41
CA THR A 63 -7.54 8.20 6.10
C THR A 63 -8.48 7.21 5.41
N TYR A 64 -7.97 6.06 5.01
CA TYR A 64 -8.75 4.99 4.38
C TYR A 64 -9.24 3.99 5.44
N HIS A 65 -10.40 3.39 5.16
CA HIS A 65 -10.98 2.34 5.99
C HIS A 65 -10.51 0.95 5.51
N ILE A 66 -10.24 0.81 4.21
CA ILE A 66 -9.80 -0.42 3.57
C ILE A 66 -8.61 -0.09 2.66
N MET A 67 -7.58 -0.93 2.71
CA MET A 67 -6.42 -0.84 1.85
C MET A 67 -6.23 -2.17 1.14
N PHE A 68 -6.21 -2.13 -0.18
CA PHE A 68 -5.89 -3.25 -1.04
C PHE A 68 -4.44 -3.16 -1.47
N THR A 69 -3.77 -4.30 -1.61
CA THR A 69 -2.44 -4.39 -2.20
C THR A 69 -2.37 -5.64 -3.08
N TRP A 70 -1.36 -5.71 -3.94
CA TRP A 70 -0.98 -6.97 -4.59
C TRP A 70 0.26 -7.54 -3.92
N ASN A 71 0.13 -8.66 -3.20
CA ASN A 71 1.24 -9.28 -2.45
C ASN A 71 1.88 -8.37 -1.38
N GLY A 72 1.13 -7.36 -0.91
CA GLY A 72 1.62 -6.39 0.07
C GLY A 72 1.83 -6.96 1.47
N LYS A 73 1.23 -8.10 1.83
CA LYS A 73 1.62 -8.82 3.06
C LYS A 73 3.04 -9.40 2.96
N GLY A 74 3.47 -9.73 1.74
CA GLY A 74 4.80 -10.26 1.47
C GLY A 74 5.87 -9.19 1.31
N PHE A 75 5.49 -7.97 0.92
CA PHE A 75 6.46 -6.93 0.59
C PHE A 75 6.08 -5.53 1.10
N ASP A 76 5.07 -4.88 0.51
CA ASP A 76 4.78 -3.45 0.72
C ASP A 76 4.63 -3.07 2.20
N ILE A 77 3.81 -3.81 2.94
CA ILE A 77 3.49 -3.50 4.33
C ILE A 77 4.68 -3.78 5.26
N PRO A 78 5.32 -4.97 5.23
CA PRO A 78 6.56 -5.19 5.97
C PRO A 78 7.65 -4.16 5.67
N PHE A 79 7.82 -3.78 4.39
CA PHE A 79 8.82 -2.81 3.98
C PHE A 79 8.52 -1.42 4.56
N LEU A 80 7.30 -0.90 4.35
CA LEU A 80 6.92 0.42 4.83
C LEU A 80 6.94 0.52 6.36
N ILE A 81 6.48 -0.51 7.08
CA ILE A 81 6.56 -0.57 8.55
C ILE A 81 8.01 -0.51 9.01
N SER A 82 8.88 -1.35 8.44
CA SER A 82 10.29 -1.40 8.82
C SER A 82 11.01 -0.08 8.53
N ARG A 83 10.72 0.54 7.37
CA ARG A 83 11.21 1.88 7.04
C ARG A 83 10.70 2.94 8.01
N ALA A 84 9.42 2.92 8.36
CA ALA A 84 8.84 3.87 9.30
C ALA A 84 9.50 3.76 10.68
N ILE A 85 9.68 2.53 11.19
CA ILE A 85 10.38 2.29 12.47
C ILE A 85 11.82 2.83 12.40
N LYS A 86 12.59 2.45 11.37
CA LYS A 86 13.98 2.91 11.19
C LYS A 86 14.08 4.44 11.14
N LEU A 87 13.12 5.11 10.51
CA LEU A 87 13.07 6.56 10.37
C LEU A 87 12.33 7.27 11.52
N LYS A 88 11.93 6.54 12.58
CA LYS A 88 11.22 7.05 13.76
C LYS A 88 9.90 7.76 13.40
N LEU A 89 9.15 7.15 12.48
CA LEU A 89 7.84 7.59 12.02
C LEU A 89 6.72 6.69 12.60
N PRO A 90 5.47 7.16 12.67
CA PRO A 90 4.36 6.40 13.24
C PRO A 90 3.92 5.26 12.30
N ALA A 91 4.53 4.09 12.46
CA ALA A 91 4.28 2.91 11.62
C ALA A 91 2.85 2.37 11.80
N GLU A 92 2.25 2.60 12.97
CA GLU A 92 0.87 2.21 13.31
C GLU A 92 -0.19 2.84 12.40
N GLU A 93 0.13 3.93 11.70
CA GLU A 93 -0.77 4.54 10.71
C GLU A 93 -1.13 3.57 9.57
N LEU A 94 -0.22 2.64 9.20
CA LEU A 94 -0.47 1.61 8.18
C LEU A 94 -1.44 0.51 8.64
N LEU A 95 -1.65 0.39 9.96
CA LEU A 95 -2.47 -0.66 10.57
C LEU A 95 -3.92 -0.20 10.80
N LYS A 96 -4.22 1.09 10.56
CA LYS A 96 -5.56 1.65 10.74
C LYS A 96 -6.59 1.11 9.71
N PRO A 97 -6.26 1.01 8.41
CA PRO A 97 -7.18 0.40 7.45
C PRO A 97 -7.22 -1.13 7.61
N VAL A 98 -8.36 -1.73 7.28
CA VAL A 98 -8.42 -3.17 7.03
C VAL A 98 -7.59 -3.49 5.78
N HIS A 99 -6.56 -4.32 5.94
CA HIS A 99 -5.68 -4.71 4.83
C HIS A 99 -6.19 -5.98 4.13
N VAL A 100 -6.40 -5.87 2.82
CA VAL A 100 -6.77 -6.98 1.94
C VAL A 100 -5.66 -7.21 0.92
N ASP A 101 -5.02 -8.37 0.98
CA ASP A 101 -4.03 -8.78 -0.01
C ASP A 101 -4.72 -9.56 -1.14
N LEU A 102 -4.75 -8.96 -2.33
CA LEU A 102 -5.40 -9.54 -3.49
C LEU A 102 -4.66 -10.77 -4.02
N ALA A 103 -3.33 -10.83 -3.88
CA ALA A 103 -2.56 -11.98 -4.35
C ALA A 103 -2.86 -13.22 -3.46
N GLU A 104 -3.01 -13.01 -2.15
CA GLU A 104 -3.46 -14.07 -1.24
C GLU A 104 -4.88 -14.54 -1.58
N PHE A 105 -5.81 -13.61 -1.80
CA PHE A 105 -7.18 -13.95 -2.19
C PHE A 105 -7.20 -14.79 -3.47
N VAL A 106 -6.48 -14.35 -4.51
CA VAL A 106 -6.38 -15.06 -5.80
C VAL A 106 -5.83 -16.47 -5.60
N ARG A 107 -4.70 -16.63 -4.89
CA ARG A 107 -4.08 -17.94 -4.67
C ARG A 107 -5.00 -18.92 -3.94
N ASN A 108 -5.81 -18.42 -3.01
CA ASN A 108 -6.67 -19.25 -2.17
C ASN A 108 -8.02 -19.57 -2.81
N ASN A 109 -8.52 -18.70 -3.70
CA ASN A 109 -9.89 -18.79 -4.21
C ASN A 109 -9.97 -19.04 -5.72
N LEU A 110 -8.93 -18.69 -6.48
CA LEU A 110 -8.93 -18.78 -7.94
C LEU A 110 -7.95 -19.88 -8.38
N ARG A 111 -8.47 -20.88 -9.12
CA ARG A 111 -7.69 -22.02 -9.63
C ARG A 111 -6.93 -21.67 -10.91
N LEU A 112 -6.15 -20.60 -10.88
CA LEU A 112 -5.38 -20.14 -12.03
C LEU A 112 -4.05 -20.88 -12.13
N HIS A 113 -3.61 -21.18 -13.36
CA HIS A 113 -2.30 -21.76 -13.59
C HIS A 113 -1.16 -20.75 -13.31
N ARG A 114 -1.39 -19.47 -13.63
CA ARG A 114 -0.50 -18.35 -13.29
C ARG A 114 -1.25 -17.33 -12.45
N SER A 115 -0.63 -16.89 -11.37
CA SER A 115 -1.23 -16.01 -10.36
C SER A 115 -0.35 -14.80 -10.04
N ASP A 116 0.56 -14.42 -10.94
CA ASP A 116 1.23 -13.12 -10.89
C ASP A 116 0.32 -12.00 -11.39
N LEU A 117 0.64 -10.76 -10.99
CA LEU A 117 -0.21 -9.59 -11.23
C LEU A 117 -0.56 -9.43 -12.72
N TYR A 118 0.43 -9.58 -13.59
CA TYR A 118 0.28 -9.35 -15.03
C TYR A 118 -0.74 -10.32 -15.63
N HIS A 119 -0.70 -11.60 -15.25
CA HIS A 119 -1.66 -12.57 -15.74
C HIS A 119 -3.04 -12.35 -15.16
N VAL A 120 -3.14 -12.09 -13.86
CA VAL A 120 -4.44 -11.95 -13.18
C VAL A 120 -5.19 -10.71 -13.63
N ALA A 121 -4.49 -9.61 -13.91
CA ALA A 121 -5.11 -8.38 -14.39
C ALA A 121 -5.71 -8.49 -15.82
N ARG A 122 -5.42 -9.58 -16.55
CA ARG A 122 -5.85 -9.78 -17.95
C ARG A 122 -6.69 -11.04 -18.16
N PHE A 123 -6.93 -11.82 -17.11
CA PHE A 123 -7.82 -12.97 -17.13
C PHE A 123 -9.28 -12.52 -17.16
#